data_AF-A0A537YNP1-F1
#
_entry.id   AF-A0A537YNP1-F1
#
_cell.length_a   1.000
_cell.length_b   1.000
_cell.length_c   1.000
_cell.angle_alpha   90.00
_cell.angle_beta   90.00
_cell.angle_gamma   90.00
#
_symmetry.space_group_name_H-M   'P 1'
#
loop_
_entity.id
_entity.type
_entity.pdbx_description
1 polymer ?
#
loop_
_entity_poly.entity_id
_entity_poly.type
_entity_poly.pdbx_seq_one_letter_code
_entity_poly.pdbx_strand_id
1 'polypeptide(L)'
;MSVLPHRVVAYRGADGFPVVVPVDLGGHGDDGLSLVTPPGLLPPGGRRAGLLAHAYRPQLVGLATRTFTGWLEVAGDGRAVYAPHTSKGFMAPPNKHLLLVVNGLLAKASRRRARRTSPSM
;
A
#
# COMPACT_ATOMS: atom_id res chain seq x y z
N MET A 1 8.77 -13.75 -5.97
CA MET A 1 8.09 -12.66 -5.23
C MET A 1 6.91 -13.27 -4.50
N SER A 2 6.78 -13.11 -3.18
CA SER A 2 5.58 -13.65 -2.51
C SER A 2 4.36 -12.83 -2.94
N VAL A 3 3.25 -13.49 -3.23
CA VAL A 3 1.97 -12.84 -3.45
C VAL A 3 1.61 -12.07 -2.19
N LEU A 4 1.22 -10.80 -2.31
CA LEU A 4 0.66 -10.02 -1.21
C LEU A 4 -0.85 -10.33 -1.15
N PRO A 5 -1.32 -11.05 -0.12
CA PRO A 5 -2.66 -11.64 -0.12
C PRO A 5 -3.74 -10.64 0.27
N HIS A 6 -3.42 -9.62 1.08
CA HIS A 6 -4.40 -8.65 1.55
C HIS A 6 -4.32 -7.40 0.72
N ARG A 7 -5.43 -6.98 0.14
CA ARG A 7 -5.47 -5.83 -0.76
C ARG A 7 -6.71 -5.00 -0.49
N VAL A 8 -6.50 -3.69 -0.47
CA VAL A 8 -7.58 -2.72 -0.29
C VAL A 8 -7.40 -1.55 -1.23
N VAL A 9 -8.52 -1.02 -1.71
CA VAL A 9 -8.58 0.29 -2.34
C VAL A 9 -9.11 1.30 -1.33
N ALA A 10 -8.48 2.46 -1.28
CA ALA A 10 -8.94 3.60 -0.50
C ALA A 10 -9.26 4.78 -1.43
N TYR A 11 -10.40 5.41 -1.23
CA TYR A 11 -10.83 6.61 -1.97
C TYR A 11 -11.58 7.56 -1.04
N ARG A 12 -11.81 8.81 -1.50
CA ARG A 12 -12.59 9.80 -0.76
C ARG A 12 -14.09 9.53 -0.98
N GLY A 13 -14.83 9.29 0.09
CA GLY A 13 -16.29 9.15 0.10
C GLY A 13 -17.00 10.46 -0.20
N ALA A 14 -18.31 10.38 -0.43
CA ALA A 14 -19.15 11.56 -0.69
C ALA A 14 -19.24 12.50 0.53
N ASP A 15 -19.06 11.95 1.73
CA ASP A 15 -18.93 12.68 3.00
C ASP A 15 -17.55 13.35 3.19
N GLY A 16 -16.62 13.09 2.28
CA GLY A 16 -15.26 13.61 2.31
C GLY A 16 -14.27 12.79 3.12
N PHE A 17 -14.69 11.69 3.76
CA PHE A 17 -13.83 10.81 4.56
C PHE A 17 -13.26 9.64 3.74
N PRO A 18 -12.17 8.99 4.18
CA PRO A 18 -11.64 7.83 3.47
C PRO A 18 -12.57 6.62 3.60
N VAL A 19 -12.92 6.03 2.46
CA VAL A 19 -13.58 4.72 2.36
C VAL A 19 -12.53 3.71 1.96
N VAL A 20 -12.48 2.57 2.66
CA VAL A 20 -11.52 1.49 2.41
C VAL A 20 -12.28 0.20 2.10
N VAL A 21 -12.00 -0.39 0.94
CA VAL A 21 -12.74 -1.54 0.41
C VAL A 21 -11.76 -2.68 0.09
N PRO A 22 -12.03 -3.92 0.53
CA PRO A 22 -11.24 -5.07 0.14
C PRO A 22 -11.43 -5.37 -1.36
N VAL A 23 -10.33 -5.72 -2.02
CA VAL A 23 -10.35 -6.06 -3.45
C VAL A 23 -9.47 -7.27 -3.72
N ASP A 24 -9.81 -8.02 -4.75
CA ASP A 24 -8.93 -8.97 -5.42
C ASP A 24 -8.49 -8.43 -6.78
N LEU A 25 -7.42 -9.00 -7.32
CA LEU A 25 -6.94 -8.68 -8.67
C LEU A 25 -7.54 -9.68 -9.65
N GLY A 26 -8.39 -9.20 -10.55
CA GLY A 26 -8.98 -9.99 -11.63
C GLY A 26 -8.04 -10.17 -12.83
N GLY A 27 -6.93 -9.41 -12.88
CA GLY A 27 -5.95 -9.44 -13.97
C GLY A 27 -5.38 -8.05 -14.26
N HIS A 28 -4.55 -7.95 -15.29
CA HIS A 28 -4.07 -6.68 -15.82
C HIS A 28 -4.29 -6.61 -17.33
N GLY A 29 -4.57 -5.42 -17.83
CA GLY A 29 -4.62 -5.10 -19.26
C GLY A 29 -4.00 -3.72 -19.53
N ASP A 30 -4.12 -3.25 -20.76
CA ASP A 30 -3.52 -1.97 -21.17
C ASP A 30 -4.08 -0.77 -20.39
N ASP A 31 -5.34 -0.85 -19.97
CA ASP A 31 -6.04 0.20 -19.21
C ASP A 31 -5.75 0.15 -17.68
N GLY A 32 -5.04 -0.88 -17.20
CA GLY A 32 -4.68 -1.04 -15.80
C GLY A 32 -5.08 -2.39 -15.19
N LEU A 33 -5.27 -2.40 -13.87
CA LEU A 33 -5.59 -3.57 -13.07
C LEU A 33 -7.10 -3.75 -12.96
N SER A 34 -7.61 -4.91 -13.32
CA SER A 34 -9.01 -5.29 -13.03
C SER A 34 -9.15 -5.60 -11.55
N LEU A 35 -10.09 -4.94 -10.89
CA LEU A 35 -10.38 -5.13 -9.47
C LEU A 35 -11.69 -5.89 -9.29
N VAL A 36 -11.66 -6.91 -8.44
CA VAL A 36 -12.83 -7.69 -8.04
C VAL A 36 -13.19 -7.33 -6.61
N THR A 37 -14.46 -7.05 -6.36
CA THR A 37 -14.97 -6.70 -5.03
C THR A 37 -16.41 -7.19 -4.90
N PRO A 38 -16.92 -7.48 -3.70
CA PRO A 38 -18.34 -7.73 -3.50
C PRO A 38 -19.22 -6.60 -4.08
N PRO A 39 -20.38 -6.93 -4.70
CA PRO A 39 -21.26 -5.95 -5.30
C PRO A 39 -21.66 -4.83 -4.33
N GLY A 40 -21.74 -3.59 -4.84
CA GLY A 40 -22.19 -2.42 -4.08
C GLY A 40 -21.11 -1.73 -3.23
N LEU A 41 -19.89 -2.26 -3.12
CA LEU A 41 -18.83 -1.63 -2.33
C LEU A 41 -18.09 -0.49 -3.06
N LEU A 42 -18.12 -0.51 -4.40
CA LEU A 42 -17.53 0.55 -5.23
C LEU A 42 -18.64 1.31 -5.96
N PRO A 43 -18.81 2.61 -5.68
CA PRO A 43 -19.76 3.44 -6.43
C PRO A 43 -19.29 3.59 -7.88
N PRO A 44 -20.21 3.72 -8.85
CA PRO A 44 -19.86 3.98 -10.25
C PRO A 44 -19.15 5.33 -10.43
N GLY A 45 -18.37 5.45 -11.50
CA GLY A 45 -17.65 6.65 -11.95
C GLY A 45 -16.19 6.74 -11.49
N GLY A 46 -15.45 7.63 -12.15
CA GLY A 46 -14.02 7.86 -11.95
C GLY A 46 -13.65 8.62 -10.68
N ARG A 47 -12.57 8.19 -10.02
CA ARG A 47 -11.99 8.90 -8.85
C ARG A 47 -10.50 8.64 -8.66
N ARG A 48 -9.84 9.55 -7.92
CA ARG A 48 -8.52 9.26 -7.34
C ARG A 48 -8.65 8.19 -6.26
N ALA A 49 -7.74 7.22 -6.30
CA ALA A 49 -7.70 6.16 -5.31
C ALA A 49 -6.27 5.68 -5.01
N GLY A 50 -6.06 5.22 -3.79
CA GLY A 50 -4.88 4.47 -3.39
C GLY A 50 -5.17 2.97 -3.40
N LEU A 51 -4.21 2.16 -3.83
CA LEU A 51 -4.26 0.70 -3.70
C LEU A 51 -3.13 0.27 -2.76
N LEU A 52 -3.47 -0.45 -1.70
CA LEU A 52 -2.51 -1.07 -0.78
C LEU A 52 -2.61 -2.58 -0.92
N ALA A 53 -1.49 -3.23 -1.23
CA ALA A 53 -1.31 -4.66 -1.09
C ALA A 53 -0.34 -4.91 0.08
N HIS A 54 -0.66 -5.85 0.97
CA HIS A 54 0.21 -6.15 2.11
C HIS A 54 0.16 -7.62 2.55
N ALA A 55 1.20 -8.00 3.28
CA ALA A 55 1.30 -9.21 4.08
C ALA A 55 1.90 -8.81 5.42
N TYR A 56 1.13 -8.89 6.50
CA TYR A 56 1.59 -8.57 7.85
C TYR A 56 1.59 -9.82 8.70
N ARG A 57 2.73 -10.12 9.34
CA ARG A 57 2.82 -11.16 10.37
C ARG A 57 2.57 -10.56 11.76
N PRO A 58 2.26 -11.40 12.77
CA PRO A 58 2.11 -10.93 14.15
C PRO A 58 3.29 -10.04 14.57
N GLN A 59 2.98 -8.95 15.29
CA GLN A 59 3.97 -7.96 15.75
C GLN A 59 4.78 -7.28 14.62
N LEU A 60 4.32 -7.37 13.37
CA LEU A 60 5.02 -6.89 12.17
C LEU A 60 6.42 -7.51 11.98
N VAL A 61 6.68 -8.67 12.60
CA VAL A 61 7.93 -9.42 12.39
C VAL A 61 7.81 -10.23 11.10
N GLY A 62 8.27 -9.60 10.01
CA GLY A 62 8.03 -10.07 8.67
C GLY A 62 6.82 -9.36 8.08
N LEU A 63 7.08 -8.42 7.20
CA LEU A 63 6.04 -7.63 6.56
C LEU A 63 6.44 -7.32 5.13
N ALA A 64 5.45 -7.22 4.26
CA ALA A 64 5.64 -6.69 2.92
C ALA A 64 4.45 -5.80 2.58
N THR A 65 4.73 -4.67 1.94
CA THR A 65 3.73 -3.72 1.49
C THR A 65 4.08 -3.24 0.09
N ARG A 66 3.03 -2.95 -0.68
CA ARG A 66 3.12 -2.19 -1.90
C ARG A 66 1.94 -1.24 -1.97
N THR A 67 2.24 0.04 -2.08
CA THR A 67 1.25 1.11 -2.16
C THR A 67 1.34 1.75 -3.54
N PHE A 68 0.19 1.99 -4.14
CA PHE A 68 0.03 2.67 -5.41
C PHE A 68 -0.88 3.87 -5.23
N THR A 69 -0.63 4.93 -5.99
CA THR A 69 -1.63 5.97 -6.25
C THR A 69 -2.07 5.84 -7.70
N GLY A 70 -3.36 6.06 -7.93
CA GLY A 70 -3.98 5.72 -9.20
C GLY A 70 -5.27 6.48 -9.46
N TRP A 71 -5.83 6.18 -10.63
CA TRP A 71 -7.22 6.46 -10.95
C TRP A 71 -8.02 5.16 -10.87
N LEU A 72 -9.19 5.19 -10.25
CA LEU A 72 -10.15 4.10 -10.23
C LEU A 72 -11.34 4.51 -11.09
N GLU A 73 -11.65 3.71 -12.10
CA GLU A 73 -12.86 3.83 -12.90
C GLU A 73 -13.78 2.65 -12.59
N VAL A 74 -15.06 2.93 -12.34
CA VAL A 74 -16.07 1.90 -12.07
C VAL A 74 -17.21 2.10 -13.04
N ALA A 75 -17.37 1.17 -13.96
CA ALA A 75 -18.46 1.21 -14.94
C ALA A 75 -19.82 1.02 -14.26
N GLY A 76 -20.91 1.41 -14.95
CA GLY A 76 -22.27 1.28 -14.42
C GLY A 76 -22.70 -0.17 -14.14
N ASP A 77 -22.03 -1.16 -14.75
CA ASP A 77 -22.22 -2.59 -14.50
C ASP A 77 -21.37 -3.13 -13.33
N GLY A 78 -20.61 -2.26 -12.64
CA GLY A 78 -19.76 -2.60 -11.51
C GLY A 78 -18.35 -3.06 -11.87
N ARG A 79 -17.97 -3.13 -13.16
CA ARG A 79 -16.57 -3.44 -13.54
C ARG A 79 -15.64 -2.31 -13.08
N ALA A 80 -14.64 -2.66 -12.28
CA ALA A 80 -13.68 -1.72 -11.72
C ALA A 80 -12.29 -1.90 -12.33
N VAL A 81 -11.73 -0.82 -12.86
CA VAL A 81 -10.38 -0.75 -13.43
C VAL A 81 -9.55 0.28 -12.68
N TYR A 82 -8.36 -0.10 -12.25
CA TYR A 82 -7.44 0.76 -11.53
C TYR A 82 -6.17 1.01 -12.34
N ALA A 83 -5.92 2.27 -12.70
CA ALA A 83 -4.74 2.71 -13.42
C ALA A 83 -3.70 3.29 -12.45
N PRO A 84 -2.65 2.54 -12.06
CA PRO A 84 -1.58 3.04 -11.19
C PRO A 84 -0.69 4.02 -11.95
N HIS A 85 -0.30 5.12 -11.31
CA HIS A 85 0.72 6.04 -11.84
C HIS A 85 1.92 6.21 -10.89
N THR A 86 1.84 5.72 -9.65
CA THR A 86 3.01 5.58 -8.77
C THR A 86 3.02 4.22 -8.08
N SER A 87 4.21 3.79 -7.65
CA SER A 87 4.41 2.58 -6.85
C SER A 87 5.49 2.82 -5.81
N LYS A 88 5.20 2.51 -4.55
CA LYS A 88 6.18 2.41 -3.45
C LYS A 88 6.00 1.06 -2.76
N GLY A 89 7.09 0.49 -2.24
CA GLY A 89 7.02 -0.78 -1.52
C GLY A 89 8.09 -0.89 -0.46
N PHE A 90 7.81 -1.72 0.53
CA PHE A 90 8.73 -2.01 1.62
C PHE A 90 8.56 -3.46 2.07
N MET A 91 9.67 -4.12 2.37
CA MET A 91 9.71 -5.49 2.87
C MET A 91 10.70 -5.60 4.02
N ALA A 92 10.27 -6.25 5.10
CA ALA A 92 11.12 -6.67 6.20
C ALA A 92 11.04 -8.20 6.35
N PRO A 93 12.17 -8.88 6.59
CA PRO A 93 12.20 -10.33 6.70
C PRO A 93 11.51 -10.82 7.99
N PRO A 94 10.98 -12.05 8.01
CA PRO A 94 10.31 -12.64 9.17
C PRO A 94 11.28 -13.16 10.23
N ASN A 95 12.30 -12.38 10.58
CA ASN A 95 13.27 -12.73 11.61
C ASN A 95 13.41 -11.55 12.58
N LYS A 96 12.91 -11.74 13.81
CA LYS A 96 12.90 -10.72 14.87
C LYS A 96 14.30 -10.24 15.22
N HIS A 97 15.26 -11.15 15.34
CA HIS A 97 16.63 -10.81 15.72
C HIS A 97 17.30 -9.99 14.63
N LEU A 98 17.16 -10.41 13.37
CA LEU A 98 17.69 -9.67 12.24
C LEU A 98 17.07 -8.26 12.16
N LEU A 99 15.76 -8.15 12.32
CA LEU A 99 15.04 -6.87 12.33
C LEU A 99 15.57 -5.95 13.44
N LEU A 100 15.71 -6.45 14.67
CA LEU A 100 16.18 -5.68 15.82
C LEU A 100 17.64 -5.23 15.66
N VAL A 101 18.52 -6.10 15.17
CA VAL A 101 19.92 -5.77 14.91
C VAL A 101 20.02 -4.67 13.86
N VAL A 102 19.31 -4.81 12.73
CA VAL A 102 19.31 -3.79 11.66
C VAL A 102 18.77 -2.45 12.17
N ASN A 103 17.65 -2.46 12.90
CA ASN A 103 17.08 -1.25 13.49
C ASN A 103 18.04 -0.57 14.46
N GLY A 104 18.71 -1.35 15.32
CA GLY A 104 19.72 -0.83 16.25
C GLY A 104 20.92 -0.18 15.54
N LEU A 105 21.41 -0.81 14.46
CA LEU A 105 22.51 -0.27 13.65
C LEU A 105 22.11 1.03 12.94
N LEU A 106 20.93 1.07 12.31
CA LEU A 106 20.40 2.28 11.65
C LEU A 106 20.23 3.43 12.66
N ALA A 107 19.67 3.16 13.84
CA ALA A 107 19.51 4.15 14.90
C ALA A 107 20.86 4.65 15.45
N LYS A 108 21.90 3.81 15.48
CA LYS A 108 23.25 4.23 15.87
C LYS A 108 23.88 5.12 14.79
N ALA A 109 23.71 4.77 13.52
CA ALA A 109 24.25 5.54 12.40
C ALA A 109 23.57 6.92 12.26
N SER A 110 22.24 6.99 12.37
CA SER A 110 21.49 8.25 12.31
C SER A 110 21.88 9.19 13.44
N ARG A 111 22.00 8.69 14.68
CA ARG A 111 22.50 9.47 15.83
C ARG A 111 23.92 10.00 15.60
N ARG A 112 24.82 9.16 15.09
CA ARG A 112 26.20 9.61 14.76
C ARG A 112 26.21 10.68 13.68
N ARG A 113 25.34 10.57 12.66
CA ARG A 113 25.19 11.59 11.62
C ARG A 113 24.66 12.90 12.20
N ALA A 114 23.57 12.84 12.97
CA ALA A 114 22.99 14.00 13.63
C ALA A 114 24.02 14.75 14.48
N ARG A 115 24.81 14.04 15.31
CA ARG A 115 25.89 14.66 16.11
C ARG A 115 26.97 15.35 15.28
N ARG A 116 27.21 14.92 14.05
CA ARG A 116 28.21 15.53 13.14
C ARG A 116 27.67 16.75 12.40
N THR A 117 26.36 16.80 12.17
CA THR A 117 25.69 17.90 11.45
C THR A 117 24.98 18.87 12.38
N SER A 118 24.94 18.63 13.69
CA SER A 118 24.50 19.62 14.67
C SER A 118 25.46 20.81 14.63
N PRO A 119 24.97 22.03 14.31
CA PRO A 119 25.78 23.22 14.51
C PRO A 119 26.09 23.34 16.00
N SER A 120 27.34 23.66 16.34
CA SER A 120 27.67 24.10 17.69
C SER A 120 26.89 25.38 17.97
N MET A 121 25.94 25.33 18.92
CA MET A 121 25.43 26.53 19.58
C MET A 121 26.50 27.08 20.52
#